data_AF-A0A1Y3MQ27-F1
#
_entry.id   AF-A0A1Y3MQ27-F1
#
_cell.length_a   1.000
_cell.length_b   1.000
_cell.length_c   1.000
_cell.angle_alpha   90.00
_cell.angle_beta   90.00
_cell.angle_gamma   90.00
#
_symmetry.space_group_name_H-M   'P 1'
#
loop_
_entity.id
_entity.type
_entity.pdbx_description
1 polymer ?
#
loop_
_entity_poly.entity_id
_entity_poly.type
_entity_poly.pdbx_seq_one_letter_code
_entity_poly.pdbx_strand_id
1 'polypeptide(L)'
;MPIEHPIFKDSNKDNNNSEYLRPGSRIKKKEFFRLITQALKEHGFNQTADVLEHESGIVYEESNIIQFRSSIINGDWKSAENLLKFLKIKENNYNECLFYIRQQKYLELLEKRKFTKALVVLRKELAPLQVKLNKLYELSSYLMYKNIDDIKNKINWSSKSSRSVLLNELQKYISPSLMIPKHRLETLVEQSLEFQESNCIYHNTNEKYIPIYTDHICLKEKMPNINTHILEGHDDEVWNVSFSPDGKFLASGSKDCTTIIWDITDFQLKYRLRGHIDAISNLYWSPNGKQILTCSNDRTIKLWDVMVCNN
;
A
#
# COMPACT_ATOMS: atom_id res chain seq x y z
N MET A 1 12.37 -40.79 -1.91
CA MET A 1 12.96 -39.51 -2.32
C MET A 1 12.11 -38.41 -1.72
N PRO A 2 12.65 -37.50 -0.90
CA PRO A 2 11.86 -36.40 -0.38
C PRO A 2 11.57 -35.46 -1.55
N ILE A 3 10.29 -35.18 -1.78
CA ILE A 3 9.84 -34.18 -2.74
C ILE A 3 10.09 -32.84 -2.05
N GLU A 4 11.09 -32.11 -2.54
CA GLU A 4 11.33 -30.74 -2.10
C GLU A 4 10.09 -29.89 -2.41
N HIS A 5 9.47 -29.35 -1.36
CA HIS A 5 8.55 -28.22 -1.51
C HIS A 5 9.30 -27.08 -2.22
N PRO A 6 8.65 -26.28 -3.08
CA PRO A 6 9.26 -25.05 -3.57
C PRO A 6 9.39 -24.10 -2.39
N ILE A 7 10.55 -24.16 -1.74
CA ILE A 7 11.02 -23.17 -0.79
C ILE A 7 11.21 -21.91 -1.62
N PHE A 8 10.29 -20.96 -1.51
CA PHE A 8 10.57 -19.57 -1.87
C PHE A 8 11.70 -19.08 -0.96
N LYS A 9 12.95 -19.30 -1.40
CA LYS A 9 14.13 -18.70 -0.80
C LYS A 9 14.13 -17.23 -1.17
N ASP A 10 13.60 -16.40 -0.27
CA ASP A 10 13.91 -14.98 -0.24
C ASP A 10 15.40 -14.82 0.09
N SER A 11 16.24 -14.79 -0.94
CA SER A 11 17.55 -14.13 -0.83
C SER A 11 17.33 -12.62 -0.94
N ASN A 12 16.86 -12.02 0.15
CA ASN A 12 17.19 -10.66 0.57
C ASN A 12 16.56 -10.39 1.94
N LYS A 13 17.39 -10.54 2.97
CA LYS A 13 17.15 -9.87 4.25
C LYS A 13 17.26 -8.37 4.01
N ASP A 14 16.14 -7.71 3.81
CA ASP A 14 15.99 -6.30 4.15
C ASP A 14 14.70 -6.13 4.95
N ASN A 15 14.91 -5.91 6.25
CA ASN A 15 13.90 -5.49 7.18
C ASN A 15 13.37 -4.11 6.78
N ASN A 16 12.05 -3.96 6.89
CA ASN A 16 11.24 -2.73 6.83
C ASN A 16 10.88 -2.21 5.43
N ASN A 17 9.55 -2.14 5.19
CA ASN A 17 8.85 -1.31 4.19
C ASN A 17 8.66 -1.83 2.75
N SER A 18 8.24 -3.08 2.57
CA SER A 18 7.50 -3.43 1.35
C SER A 18 6.56 -4.61 1.55
N GLU A 19 5.34 -4.33 2.02
CA GLU A 19 4.19 -5.22 1.81
C GLU A 19 3.85 -5.23 0.32
N TYR A 20 4.63 -5.98 -0.48
CA TYR A 20 4.18 -6.37 -1.80
C TYR A 20 3.04 -7.37 -1.62
N LEU A 21 1.85 -7.01 -2.11
CA LEU A 21 0.64 -7.85 -2.12
C LEU A 21 1.00 -9.28 -2.56
N ARG A 22 0.96 -10.21 -1.61
CA ARG A 22 1.15 -11.65 -1.85
C ARG A 22 -0.17 -12.27 -2.31
N PRO A 23 -0.16 -13.31 -3.16
CA PRO A 23 -1.35 -14.11 -3.45
C PRO A 23 -2.02 -14.58 -2.14
N GLY A 24 -3.33 -14.41 -2.02
CA GLY A 24 -4.10 -14.76 -0.81
C GLY A 24 -4.16 -13.70 0.30
N SER A 25 -3.48 -12.55 0.15
CA SER A 25 -3.62 -11.44 1.09
C SER A 25 -4.88 -10.60 0.82
N ARG A 26 -5.54 -10.14 1.90
CA ARG A 26 -6.75 -9.30 1.79
C ARG A 26 -6.35 -7.91 1.29
N ILE A 27 -6.63 -7.63 0.01
CA ILE A 27 -6.34 -6.33 -0.60
C ILE A 27 -7.21 -5.25 0.06
N LYS A 28 -6.58 -4.20 0.61
CA LYS A 28 -7.34 -3.07 1.16
C LYS A 28 -8.06 -2.34 0.04
N LYS A 29 -9.29 -1.89 0.27
CA LYS A 29 -10.12 -1.13 -0.69
C LYS A 29 -9.31 -0.03 -1.41
N LYS A 30 -8.51 0.72 -0.66
CA LYS A 30 -7.66 1.81 -1.18
C LYS A 30 -6.58 1.35 -2.15
N GLU A 31 -5.95 0.21 -1.90
CA GLU A 31 -4.90 -0.36 -2.75
C GLU A 31 -5.49 -0.95 -4.03
N PHE A 32 -6.67 -1.57 -3.92
CA PHE A 32 -7.41 -2.10 -5.07
C PHE A 32 -7.79 -1.01 -6.07
N PHE A 33 -8.39 0.10 -5.61
CA PHE A 33 -8.72 1.23 -6.50
C PHE A 33 -7.47 1.83 -7.17
N ARG A 34 -6.32 1.85 -6.49
CA ARG A 34 -5.06 2.30 -7.09
C ARG A 34 -4.58 1.39 -8.22
N LEU A 35 -4.64 0.07 -8.03
CA LEU A 35 -4.25 -0.91 -9.04
C LEU A 35 -5.11 -0.80 -10.31
N ILE A 36 -6.43 -0.65 -10.15
CA ILE A 36 -7.35 -0.47 -11.29
C ILE A 36 -7.06 0.83 -12.02
N THR A 37 -6.89 1.93 -11.29
CA THR A 37 -6.65 3.24 -11.88
C THR A 37 -5.33 3.27 -12.67
N GLN A 38 -4.30 2.57 -12.17
CA GLN A 38 -3.05 2.37 -12.91
C GLN A 38 -3.27 1.61 -14.22
N ALA A 39 -3.95 0.46 -14.17
CA ALA A 39 -4.20 -0.36 -15.34
C ALA A 39 -5.00 0.42 -16.40
N LEU A 40 -6.03 1.18 -15.99
CA LEU A 40 -6.81 2.03 -16.89
C LEU A 40 -5.92 3.07 -17.60
N LYS A 41 -5.00 3.71 -16.88
CA LYS A 41 -4.07 4.70 -17.45
C LYS A 41 -3.03 4.05 -18.37
N GLU A 42 -2.54 2.85 -18.04
CA GLU A 42 -1.60 2.08 -18.88
C GLU A 42 -2.23 1.67 -20.21
N HIS A 43 -3.52 1.32 -20.22
CA HIS A 43 -4.28 0.98 -21.43
C HIS A 43 -4.90 2.18 -22.16
N GLY A 44 -4.63 3.41 -21.71
CA GLY A 44 -5.08 4.64 -22.37
C GLY A 44 -6.51 5.09 -22.04
N PHE A 45 -7.20 4.45 -21.10
CA PHE A 45 -8.54 4.81 -20.63
C PHE A 45 -8.52 5.92 -19.57
N ASN A 46 -7.94 7.07 -19.92
CA ASN A 46 -7.73 8.17 -18.97
C ASN A 46 -9.04 8.77 -18.44
N GLN A 47 -10.07 8.93 -19.28
CA GLN A 47 -11.38 9.47 -18.86
C GLN A 47 -12.05 8.59 -17.80
N THR A 48 -12.01 7.27 -17.99
CA THR A 48 -12.56 6.30 -17.05
C THR A 48 -11.78 6.29 -15.73
N ALA A 49 -10.45 6.43 -15.81
CA ALA A 49 -9.61 6.56 -14.63
C ALA A 49 -9.94 7.81 -13.81
N ASP A 50 -10.18 8.94 -14.47
CA ASP A 50 -10.52 10.21 -13.79
C ASP A 50 -11.91 10.15 -13.13
N VAL A 51 -12.90 9.51 -13.76
CA VAL A 51 -14.22 9.25 -13.16
C VAL A 51 -14.09 8.35 -11.92
N LEU A 52 -13.31 7.28 -12.03
CA LEU A 52 -13.06 6.35 -10.92
C LEU A 52 -12.39 7.04 -9.73
N GLU A 53 -11.42 7.92 -9.97
CA GLU A 53 -10.77 8.73 -8.94
C GLU A 53 -11.76 9.68 -8.26
N HIS A 54 -12.64 10.31 -9.04
CA HIS A 54 -13.67 11.23 -8.54
C HIS A 54 -14.71 10.52 -7.65
N GLU A 55 -15.24 9.38 -8.10
CA GLU A 55 -16.27 8.64 -7.37
C GLU A 55 -15.73 7.90 -6.15
N SER A 56 -14.52 7.34 -6.25
CA SER A 56 -13.92 6.60 -5.13
C SER A 56 -13.33 7.51 -4.05
N GLY A 57 -13.06 8.79 -4.37
CA GLY A 57 -12.29 9.71 -3.53
C GLY A 57 -10.84 9.27 -3.30
N ILE A 58 -10.39 8.21 -3.99
CA ILE A 58 -9.06 7.62 -3.88
C ILE A 58 -8.32 7.96 -5.17
N VAL A 59 -7.58 9.05 -5.11
CA VAL A 59 -6.69 9.43 -6.21
C VAL A 59 -5.56 8.40 -6.29
N TYR A 60 -5.31 7.88 -7.49
CA TYR A 60 -4.03 7.25 -7.79
C TYR A 60 -2.98 8.34 -7.63
N GLU A 61 -2.31 8.31 -6.47
CA GLU A 61 -1.21 9.20 -6.12
C GLU A 61 -0.07 8.95 -7.10
N GLU A 62 -0.19 9.45 -8.34
CA GLU A 62 0.90 9.69 -9.25
C GLU A 62 0.53 10.37 -10.58
N SER A 63 -0.72 10.75 -10.90
CA SER A 63 -0.94 11.64 -12.07
C SER A 63 -0.19 12.96 -11.89
N ASN A 64 -0.38 13.61 -10.75
CA ASN A 64 0.30 14.85 -10.40
C ASN A 64 1.80 14.67 -10.16
N ILE A 65 2.26 13.53 -9.62
CA ILE A 65 3.70 13.26 -9.42
C ILE A 65 4.39 12.96 -10.76
N ILE A 66 3.76 12.17 -11.63
CA ILE A 66 4.27 11.89 -12.98
C ILE A 66 4.28 13.18 -13.80
N GLN A 67 3.20 13.96 -13.78
CA GLN A 67 3.15 15.29 -14.41
C GLN A 67 4.14 16.26 -13.79
N PHE A 68 4.39 16.21 -12.49
CA PHE A 68 5.40 17.03 -11.82
C PHE A 68 6.81 16.63 -12.24
N ARG A 69 7.12 15.32 -12.29
CA ARG A 69 8.39 14.79 -12.78
C ARG A 69 8.61 15.16 -14.25
N SER A 70 7.61 15.00 -15.10
CA SER A 70 7.69 15.37 -16.52
C SER A 70 7.83 16.88 -16.70
N SER A 71 7.13 17.69 -15.90
CA SER A 71 7.27 19.16 -15.89
C SER A 71 8.70 19.58 -15.52
N ILE A 72 9.31 18.97 -14.51
CA ILE A 72 10.70 19.24 -14.12
C ILE A 72 11.68 18.85 -15.23
N ILE A 73 11.54 17.65 -15.79
CA ILE A 73 12.43 17.16 -16.86
C ILE A 73 12.32 18.03 -18.11
N ASN A 74 11.11 18.45 -18.47
CA ASN A 74 10.85 19.31 -19.62
C ASN A 74 11.21 20.78 -19.36
N GLY A 75 11.33 21.19 -18.09
CA GLY A 75 11.62 22.56 -17.68
C GLY A 75 10.40 23.48 -17.65
N ASP A 76 9.20 22.93 -17.52
CA ASP A 76 7.97 23.68 -17.27
C ASP A 76 7.82 23.99 -15.78
N TRP A 77 8.57 24.99 -15.34
CA TRP A 77 8.66 25.40 -13.94
C TRP A 77 7.33 25.92 -13.37
N LYS A 78 6.46 26.52 -14.21
CA LYS A 78 5.18 27.07 -13.76
C LYS A 78 4.20 25.95 -13.41
N SER A 79 4.13 24.94 -14.27
CA SER A 79 3.32 23.75 -14.00
C SER A 79 3.85 22.97 -12.79
N ALA A 80 5.17 22.83 -12.66
CA ALA A 80 5.79 22.19 -11.50
C ALA A 80 5.44 22.88 -10.17
N GLU A 81 5.51 24.22 -10.09
CA GLU A 81 5.14 24.97 -8.87
C GLU A 81 3.65 24.85 -8.53
N ASN A 82 2.77 24.84 -9.54
CA ASN A 82 1.33 24.66 -9.32
C ASN A 82 1.00 23.27 -8.78
N LEU A 83 1.61 22.24 -9.35
CA LEU A 83 1.43 20.84 -8.94
C LEU A 83 1.96 20.58 -7.52
N LEU A 84 3.00 21.30 -7.09
CA LEU A 84 3.61 21.16 -5.76
C LEU A 84 2.59 21.32 -4.61
N LYS A 85 1.57 22.19 -4.77
CA LYS A 85 0.51 22.41 -3.77
C LYS A 85 -0.37 21.18 -3.52
N PHE A 86 -0.45 20.29 -4.50
CA PHE A 86 -1.28 19.09 -4.45
C PHE A 86 -0.49 17.84 -4.01
N LEU A 87 0.82 17.97 -3.77
CA LEU A 87 1.69 16.88 -3.34
C LEU A 87 1.77 16.77 -1.82
N LYS A 88 1.83 15.53 -1.32
CA LYS A 88 2.07 15.25 0.11
C LYS A 88 3.54 15.45 0.49
N ILE A 89 3.86 16.68 0.90
CA ILE A 89 5.20 17.06 1.34
C ILE A 89 5.31 16.85 2.85
N LYS A 90 6.46 16.32 3.31
CA LYS A 90 6.77 16.16 4.73
C LYS A 90 6.71 17.52 5.43
N GLU A 91 6.12 17.60 6.62
CA GLU A 91 5.82 18.85 7.35
C GLU A 91 7.00 19.85 7.32
N ASN A 92 6.69 21.12 7.05
CA ASN A 92 7.60 22.28 6.90
C ASN A 92 8.60 22.29 5.73
N ASN A 93 8.63 21.29 4.83
CA ASN A 93 9.58 21.27 3.71
C ASN A 93 9.07 21.94 2.42
N TYR A 94 7.85 22.50 2.41
CA TYR A 94 7.26 23.10 1.21
C TYR A 94 8.13 24.23 0.63
N ASN A 95 8.61 25.14 1.48
CA ASN A 95 9.46 26.26 1.06
C ASN A 95 10.85 25.79 0.59
N GLU A 96 11.37 24.67 1.12
CA GLU A 96 12.61 24.07 0.64
C GLU A 96 12.46 23.52 -0.78
N CYS A 97 11.38 22.78 -1.05
CA CYS A 97 11.08 22.28 -2.39
C CYS A 97 10.97 23.42 -3.41
N LEU A 98 10.25 24.49 -3.03
CA LEU A 98 10.08 25.67 -3.88
C LEU A 98 11.42 26.39 -4.13
N PHE A 99 12.28 26.47 -3.12
CA PHE A 99 13.62 27.03 -3.23
C PHE A 99 14.45 26.29 -4.28
N TYR A 100 14.48 24.95 -4.24
CA TYR A 100 15.26 24.16 -5.19
C TYR A 100 14.75 24.27 -6.63
N ILE A 101 13.43 24.27 -6.83
CA ILE A 101 12.81 24.46 -8.15
C ILE A 101 13.19 25.84 -8.73
N ARG A 102 13.04 26.90 -7.93
CA ARG A 102 13.36 28.28 -8.34
C ARG A 102 14.85 28.51 -8.52
N GLN A 103 15.70 27.84 -7.73
CA GLN A 103 17.14 27.84 -7.91
C GLN A 103 17.51 27.28 -9.29
N GLN A 104 16.93 26.14 -9.67
CA GLN A 104 17.21 25.53 -10.97
C GLN A 104 16.72 26.42 -12.13
N LYS A 105 15.51 26.99 -12.02
CA LYS A 105 14.99 27.99 -12.97
C LYS A 105 15.92 29.19 -13.12
N TYR A 106 16.49 29.69 -12.02
CA TYR A 106 17.45 30.79 -12.02
C TYR A 106 18.75 30.45 -12.78
N LEU A 107 19.35 29.29 -12.50
CA LEU A 107 20.58 28.85 -13.18
C LEU A 107 20.38 28.67 -14.69
N GLU A 108 19.23 28.14 -15.12
CA GLU A 108 18.91 28.03 -16.55
C GLU A 108 18.71 29.38 -17.25
N LEU A 109 18.20 30.39 -16.52
CA LEU A 109 18.08 31.75 -17.06
C LEU A 109 19.45 32.41 -17.21
N LEU A 110 20.38 32.17 -16.27
CA LEU A 110 21.76 32.62 -16.40
C LEU A 110 22.43 31.98 -17.62
N GLU A 111 22.30 30.67 -17.81
CA GLU A 111 22.85 29.97 -18.97
C GLU A 111 22.33 30.56 -20.30
N LYS A 112 21.04 30.90 -20.35
CA LYS A 112 20.42 31.55 -21.53
C LYS A 112 20.79 33.03 -21.68
N ARG A 113 21.72 33.57 -20.87
CA ARG A 113 22.14 34.99 -20.81
C ARG A 113 20.98 35.97 -20.54
N LYS A 114 19.91 35.51 -19.88
CA LYS A 114 18.72 36.32 -19.55
C LYS A 114 18.84 36.92 -18.14
N PHE A 115 19.86 37.74 -17.91
CA PHE A 115 20.22 38.29 -16.59
C PHE A 115 19.11 39.10 -15.92
N THR A 116 18.37 39.91 -16.68
CA THR A 116 17.25 40.71 -16.14
C THR A 116 16.14 39.83 -15.57
N LYS A 117 15.80 38.74 -16.27
CA LYS A 117 14.81 37.75 -15.80
C LYS A 117 15.34 36.95 -14.61
N ALA A 118 16.63 36.59 -14.62
CA ALA A 118 17.28 35.91 -13.49
C ALA A 118 17.27 36.77 -12.22
N LEU A 119 17.52 38.08 -12.34
CA LEU A 119 17.47 39.03 -11.23
C LEU A 119 16.05 39.16 -10.65
N VAL A 120 15.02 39.11 -11.49
CA VAL A 120 13.62 39.08 -11.04
C VAL A 120 13.32 37.80 -10.25
N VAL A 121 13.75 36.63 -10.72
CA VAL A 121 13.58 35.36 -9.98
C VAL A 121 14.29 35.43 -8.62
N LEU A 122 15.53 35.93 -8.59
CA LEU A 122 16.28 36.08 -7.34
C LEU A 122 15.55 36.97 -6.31
N ARG A 123 15.12 38.17 -6.74
CA ARG A 123 14.52 39.16 -5.83
C ARG A 123 13.06 38.89 -5.47
N LYS A 124 12.24 38.47 -6.43
CA LYS A 124 10.78 38.32 -6.25
C LYS A 124 10.36 36.89 -5.90
N GLU A 125 11.13 35.88 -6.28
CA GLU A 125 10.72 34.49 -6.07
C GLU A 125 11.58 33.77 -5.01
N LEU A 126 12.90 33.96 -5.00
CA LEU A 126 13.81 33.30 -4.06
C LEU A 126 13.94 34.02 -2.70
N ALA A 127 14.16 35.34 -2.70
CA ALA A 127 14.35 36.11 -1.46
C ALA A 127 13.17 36.03 -0.46
N PRO A 128 11.89 36.04 -0.90
CA PRO A 128 10.77 35.95 0.04
C PRO A 128 10.64 34.60 0.75
N LEU A 129 11.29 33.54 0.27
CA LEU A 129 11.20 32.22 0.89
C LEU A 129 11.95 32.14 2.22
N GLN A 130 12.93 33.04 2.47
CA GLN A 130 13.75 33.09 3.68
C GLN A 130 14.41 31.75 4.08
N VAL A 131 14.57 30.84 3.13
CA VAL A 131 15.17 29.52 3.28
C VAL A 131 16.58 29.52 2.67
N LYS A 132 17.55 28.89 3.34
CA LYS A 132 18.96 28.74 2.88
C LYS A 132 19.64 30.06 2.47
N LEU A 133 19.64 31.03 3.39
CA LEU A 133 20.21 32.38 3.18
C LEU A 133 21.64 32.36 2.63
N ASN A 134 22.53 31.51 3.15
CA ASN A 134 23.91 31.39 2.66
C ASN A 134 23.97 31.06 1.16
N LYS A 135 23.08 30.17 0.70
CA LYS A 135 22.98 29.77 -0.70
C LYS A 135 22.38 30.88 -1.57
N LEU A 136 21.52 31.72 -1.00
CA LEU A 136 20.97 32.89 -1.68
C LEU A 136 22.04 33.97 -1.92
N TYR A 137 22.92 34.21 -0.95
CA TYR A 137 24.09 35.09 -1.13
C TYR A 137 25.03 34.54 -2.21
N GLU A 138 25.29 33.23 -2.21
CA GLU A 138 26.10 32.60 -3.25
C GLU A 138 25.47 32.79 -4.65
N LEU A 139 24.17 32.55 -4.80
CA LEU A 139 23.44 32.77 -6.05
C LEU A 139 23.51 34.24 -6.49
N SER A 140 23.44 35.19 -5.56
CA SER A 140 23.57 36.61 -5.90
C SER A 140 24.94 36.96 -6.49
N SER A 141 26.01 36.28 -6.05
CA SER A 141 27.37 36.48 -6.56
C SER A 141 27.51 36.06 -8.03
N TYR A 142 26.70 35.11 -8.50
CA TYR A 142 26.75 34.62 -9.88
C TYR A 142 26.34 35.67 -10.92
N LEU A 143 25.59 36.71 -10.53
CA LEU A 143 25.28 37.84 -11.41
C LEU A 143 26.51 38.69 -11.75
N MET A 144 27.59 38.60 -10.97
CA MET A 144 28.81 39.38 -11.16
C MET A 144 29.80 38.74 -12.14
N TYR A 145 29.61 37.45 -12.46
CA TYR A 145 30.50 36.72 -13.38
C TYR A 145 30.22 37.13 -14.83
N LYS A 146 31.29 37.47 -15.56
CA LYS A 146 31.21 37.83 -16.99
C LYS A 146 31.05 36.60 -17.90
N ASN A 147 31.62 35.46 -17.50
CA ASN A 147 31.50 34.21 -18.23
C ASN A 147 30.68 33.18 -17.45
N ILE A 148 29.72 32.56 -18.14
CA ILE A 148 28.88 31.47 -17.61
C ILE A 148 29.70 30.20 -17.40
N ASP A 149 30.77 30.00 -18.16
CA ASP A 149 31.61 28.80 -18.04
C ASP A 149 32.35 28.75 -16.69
N ASP A 150 32.70 29.91 -16.13
CA ASP A 150 33.29 30.01 -14.78
C ASP A 150 32.30 29.55 -13.70
N ILE A 151 31.01 29.88 -13.89
CA ILE A 151 29.93 29.43 -13.00
C ILE A 151 29.72 27.92 -13.16
N LYS A 152 29.69 27.42 -14.40
CA LYS A 152 29.50 25.99 -14.69
C LYS A 152 30.62 25.13 -14.12
N ASN A 153 31.87 25.59 -14.24
CA ASN A 153 33.04 24.90 -13.69
C ASN A 153 33.03 24.89 -12.17
N LYS A 154 32.60 25.98 -11.53
CA LYS A 154 32.52 26.08 -10.06
C LYS A 154 31.45 25.16 -9.46
N ILE A 155 30.34 24.94 -10.17
CA ILE A 155 29.18 24.18 -9.69
C ILE A 155 29.18 22.73 -10.25
N ASN A 156 30.10 22.41 -11.17
CA ASN A 156 30.09 21.17 -11.96
C ASN A 156 28.70 20.89 -12.57
N TRP A 157 28.13 21.91 -13.21
CA TRP A 157 26.72 21.96 -13.57
C TRP A 157 26.49 21.77 -15.07
N SER A 158 25.58 20.86 -15.43
CA SER A 158 25.00 20.78 -16.78
C SER A 158 23.47 20.73 -16.73
N SER A 159 22.79 21.43 -17.64
CA SER A 159 21.33 21.62 -17.58
C SER A 159 20.52 20.33 -17.63
N LYS A 160 20.98 19.32 -18.38
CA LYS A 160 20.28 18.03 -18.50
C LYS A 160 20.51 17.11 -17.31
N SER A 161 21.72 17.10 -16.73
CA SER A 161 22.04 16.30 -15.53
C SER A 161 21.50 16.96 -14.24
N SER A 162 21.48 18.28 -14.18
CA SER A 162 21.02 19.01 -13.00
C SER A 162 19.52 18.85 -12.74
N ARG A 163 18.70 18.66 -13.79
CA ARG A 163 17.26 18.36 -13.64
C ARG A 163 17.00 16.99 -13.00
N SER A 164 17.77 15.96 -13.33
CA SER A 164 17.64 14.64 -12.69
C SER A 164 18.18 14.64 -11.27
N VAL A 165 19.29 15.36 -11.01
CA VAL A 165 19.81 15.57 -9.64
C VAL A 165 18.79 16.31 -8.77
N LEU A 166 18.16 17.36 -9.30
CA LEU A 166 17.07 18.07 -8.62
C LEU A 166 15.92 17.14 -8.25
N LEU A 167 15.52 16.26 -9.17
CA LEU A 167 14.42 15.32 -8.95
C LEU A 167 14.74 14.34 -7.80
N ASN A 168 15.97 13.83 -7.75
CA ASN A 168 16.44 12.98 -6.66
C ASN A 168 16.45 13.72 -5.31
N GLU A 169 16.85 15.00 -5.29
CA GLU A 169 16.78 15.81 -4.06
C GLU A 169 15.34 16.06 -3.62
N LEU A 170 14.44 16.43 -4.53
CA LEU A 170 13.02 16.67 -4.23
C LEU A 170 12.31 15.40 -3.72
N GLN A 171 12.72 14.23 -4.21
CA GLN A 171 12.18 12.93 -3.77
C GLN A 171 12.44 12.65 -2.29
N LYS A 172 13.45 13.26 -1.66
CA LYS A 172 13.70 13.11 -0.22
C LYS A 172 12.60 13.77 0.63
N TYR A 173 12.00 14.83 0.11
CA TYR A 173 11.03 15.69 0.80
C TYR A 173 9.57 15.32 0.51
N ILE A 174 9.32 14.72 -0.66
CA ILE A 174 8.01 14.19 -1.03
C ILE A 174 7.84 12.84 -0.32
N SER A 175 6.70 12.63 0.35
CA SER A 175 6.40 11.35 0.99
C SER A 175 6.41 10.25 -0.06
N PRO A 176 7.02 9.08 0.19
CA PRO A 176 7.03 8.00 -0.80
C PRO A 176 5.58 7.65 -1.15
N SER A 177 5.18 7.96 -2.37
CA SER A 177 4.06 7.27 -3.00
C SER A 177 4.48 5.81 -3.10
N LEU A 178 3.57 4.91 -2.72
CA LEU A 178 3.76 3.48 -2.90
C LEU A 178 3.86 3.25 -4.42
N MET A 179 5.06 3.22 -4.99
CA MET A 179 5.24 3.04 -6.43
C MET A 179 4.80 1.61 -6.75
N ILE A 180 3.69 1.50 -7.48
CA ILE A 180 3.18 0.23 -7.94
C ILE A 180 3.91 -0.12 -9.26
N PRO A 181 4.49 -1.34 -9.40
CA PRO A 181 5.12 -1.77 -10.65
C PRO A 181 4.17 -1.68 -11.84
N LYS A 182 4.70 -1.47 -13.05
CA LYS A 182 3.88 -1.51 -14.27
C LYS A 182 3.19 -2.87 -14.44
N HIS A 183 1.99 -2.89 -15.01
CA HIS A 183 1.23 -4.13 -15.23
C HIS A 183 0.96 -4.93 -13.95
N ARG A 184 1.00 -4.28 -12.77
CA ARG A 184 0.86 -5.02 -11.50
C ARG A 184 -0.47 -5.73 -11.37
N LEU A 185 -1.56 -5.12 -11.84
CA LEU A 185 -2.88 -5.76 -11.83
C LEU A 185 -2.86 -7.04 -12.69
N GLU A 186 -2.28 -6.98 -13.89
CA GLU A 186 -2.15 -8.12 -14.79
C GLU A 186 -1.30 -9.22 -14.18
N THR A 187 -0.11 -8.89 -13.63
CA THR A 187 0.73 -9.89 -12.96
C THR A 187 0.02 -10.54 -11.77
N LEU A 188 -0.81 -9.81 -11.03
CA LEU A 188 -1.59 -10.38 -9.92
C LEU A 188 -2.72 -11.29 -10.44
N VAL A 189 -3.36 -10.92 -11.55
CA VAL A 189 -4.37 -11.75 -12.22
C VAL A 189 -3.72 -13.02 -12.77
N GLU A 190 -2.59 -12.91 -13.48
CA GLU A 190 -1.82 -14.06 -13.97
C GLU A 190 -1.38 -14.97 -12.83
N GLN A 191 -0.82 -14.42 -11.73
CA GLN A 191 -0.47 -15.22 -10.55
C GLN A 191 -1.70 -15.88 -9.91
N SER A 192 -2.86 -15.23 -9.94
CA SER A 192 -4.10 -15.83 -9.44
C SER A 192 -4.60 -16.95 -10.35
N LEU A 193 -4.45 -16.79 -11.67
CA LEU A 193 -4.77 -17.81 -12.66
C LEU A 193 -3.80 -18.99 -12.57
N GLU A 194 -2.49 -18.76 -12.48
CA GLU A 194 -1.49 -19.80 -12.22
C GLU A 194 -1.75 -20.52 -10.90
N PHE A 195 -2.15 -19.79 -9.86
CA PHE A 195 -2.57 -20.40 -8.59
C PHE A 195 -3.85 -21.24 -8.75
N GLN A 196 -4.80 -20.82 -9.59
CA GLN A 196 -6.02 -21.58 -9.88
C GLN A 196 -5.71 -22.82 -10.74
N GLU A 197 -4.93 -22.67 -11.80
CA GLU A 197 -4.48 -23.75 -12.70
C GLU A 197 -3.66 -24.80 -11.95
N SER A 198 -2.68 -24.35 -11.16
CA SER A 198 -1.89 -25.26 -10.32
C SER A 198 -2.73 -26.00 -9.29
N ASN A 199 -3.94 -25.53 -8.97
CA ASN A 199 -4.89 -26.18 -8.06
C ASN A 199 -6.06 -26.92 -8.77
N CYS A 200 -6.20 -26.82 -10.08
CA CYS A 200 -7.19 -27.57 -10.88
C CYS A 200 -6.59 -28.89 -11.38
N ILE A 201 -7.28 -30.02 -11.17
CA ILE A 201 -6.85 -31.34 -11.68
C ILE A 201 -7.41 -31.66 -13.09
N TYR A 202 -8.40 -30.91 -13.59
CA TYR A 202 -8.99 -31.17 -14.91
C TYR A 202 -8.48 -30.20 -15.98
N HIS A 203 -7.32 -30.49 -16.57
CA HIS A 203 -7.11 -30.16 -17.99
C HIS A 203 -7.36 -31.41 -18.81
N ASN A 204 -8.64 -31.66 -19.13
CA ASN A 204 -8.94 -32.47 -20.31
C ASN A 204 -10.02 -31.84 -21.19
N THR A 205 -10.04 -30.51 -21.26
CA THR A 205 -10.66 -29.80 -22.36
C THR A 205 -9.62 -28.86 -22.96
N ASN A 206 -9.42 -28.97 -24.27
CA ASN A 206 -8.57 -28.10 -25.07
C ASN A 206 -9.14 -26.66 -25.18
N GLU A 207 -9.56 -26.06 -24.07
CA GLU A 207 -10.04 -24.68 -24.04
C GLU A 207 -8.92 -23.77 -23.54
N LYS A 208 -8.31 -23.07 -24.49
CA LYS A 208 -7.19 -22.13 -24.28
C LYS A 208 -7.54 -20.87 -23.48
N TYR A 209 -8.80 -20.68 -23.07
CA TYR A 209 -9.25 -19.47 -22.39
C TYR A 209 -10.37 -19.80 -21.41
N ILE A 210 -10.05 -19.79 -20.11
CA ILE A 210 -11.05 -19.88 -19.04
C ILE A 210 -11.48 -18.44 -18.69
N PRO A 211 -12.79 -18.11 -18.69
CA PRO A 211 -13.26 -16.77 -18.39
C PRO A 211 -13.04 -16.39 -16.91
N ILE A 212 -12.54 -15.17 -16.67
CA ILE A 212 -12.29 -14.57 -15.34
C ILE A 212 -13.54 -14.56 -14.43
N TYR A 213 -14.73 -14.73 -15.01
CA TYR A 213 -16.03 -14.55 -14.34
C TYR A 213 -16.61 -15.82 -13.70
N THR A 214 -15.96 -16.98 -13.86
CA THR A 214 -16.44 -18.24 -13.25
C THR A 214 -15.56 -18.62 -12.08
N ASP A 215 -16.12 -18.63 -10.86
CA ASP A 215 -15.45 -19.23 -9.70
C ASP A 215 -15.10 -20.69 -10.04
N HIS A 216 -13.81 -21.01 -10.05
CA HIS A 216 -13.34 -22.37 -10.28
C HIS A 216 -13.85 -23.28 -9.16
N ILE A 217 -14.84 -24.11 -9.46
CA ILE A 217 -15.31 -25.20 -8.60
C ILE A 217 -14.22 -26.29 -8.58
N CYS A 218 -13.10 -26.06 -7.88
CA CYS A 218 -11.99 -27.03 -7.86
C CYS A 218 -11.33 -27.23 -6.49
N LEU A 219 -11.85 -26.65 -5.41
CA LEU A 219 -11.27 -26.86 -4.07
C LEU A 219 -11.65 -28.20 -3.41
N LYS A 220 -12.50 -29.02 -4.02
CA LYS A 220 -13.09 -30.18 -3.32
C LYS A 220 -12.26 -31.46 -3.38
N GLU A 221 -11.37 -31.65 -4.37
CA GLU A 221 -10.72 -32.94 -4.62
C GLU A 221 -9.19 -32.94 -4.48
N LYS A 222 -8.53 -31.79 -4.23
CA LYS A 222 -7.07 -31.71 -4.08
C LYS A 222 -6.52 -31.93 -2.67
N MET A 223 -7.36 -32.24 -1.69
CA MET A 223 -6.88 -32.59 -0.35
C MET A 223 -7.13 -34.08 -0.05
N PRO A 224 -6.32 -35.01 -0.59
CA PRO A 224 -6.42 -36.43 -0.25
C PRO A 224 -6.05 -36.72 1.23
N ASN A 225 -5.62 -35.69 1.98
CA ASN A 225 -5.31 -35.75 3.41
C ASN A 225 -6.08 -34.65 4.19
N ILE A 226 -7.38 -34.43 3.97
CA ILE A 226 -8.18 -33.71 4.97
C ILE A 226 -8.37 -34.66 6.15
N ASN A 227 -7.50 -34.54 7.15
CA ASN A 227 -7.80 -35.09 8.46
C ASN A 227 -8.91 -34.24 9.07
N THR A 228 -10.09 -34.83 9.21
CA THR A 228 -11.21 -34.20 9.91
C THR A 228 -11.01 -34.40 11.41
N HIS A 229 -10.99 -33.31 12.16
CA HIS A 229 -11.02 -33.35 13.61
C HIS A 229 -12.44 -33.05 14.06
N ILE A 230 -13.08 -34.02 14.72
CA ILE A 230 -14.42 -33.86 15.30
C ILE A 230 -14.24 -33.35 16.73
N LEU A 231 -14.73 -32.15 16.99
CA LEU A 231 -14.72 -31.53 18.33
C LEU A 231 -16.04 -31.88 19.04
N GLU A 232 -16.01 -32.94 19.85
CA GLU A 232 -17.17 -33.37 20.62
C GLU A 232 -17.21 -32.69 21.98
N GLY A 233 -18.33 -32.05 22.32
CA GLY A 233 -18.49 -31.44 23.64
C GLY A 233 -19.74 -30.58 23.83
N HIS A 234 -20.36 -30.08 22.76
CA HIS A 234 -21.65 -29.42 22.85
C HIS A 234 -22.79 -30.45 22.98
N ASP A 235 -23.80 -30.11 23.78
CA ASP A 235 -24.94 -30.99 24.06
C ASP A 235 -26.15 -30.69 23.13
N ASP A 236 -26.05 -29.67 22.29
CA ASP A 236 -27.06 -29.26 21.29
C ASP A 236 -26.36 -28.57 20.09
N GLU A 237 -27.15 -28.19 19.07
CA GLU A 237 -26.71 -27.57 17.81
C GLU A 237 -25.69 -26.45 18.01
N VAL A 238 -24.57 -26.53 17.29
CA VAL A 238 -23.56 -25.46 17.21
C VAL A 238 -23.99 -24.47 16.14
N TRP A 239 -24.24 -23.23 16.54
CA TRP A 239 -24.73 -22.18 15.62
C TRP A 239 -23.63 -21.25 15.14
N ASN A 240 -22.51 -21.15 15.87
CA ASN A 240 -21.45 -20.22 15.53
C ASN A 240 -20.06 -20.73 15.93
N VAL A 241 -19.05 -20.37 15.13
CA VAL A 241 -17.64 -20.69 15.39
C VAL A 241 -16.75 -19.51 14.99
N SER A 242 -15.68 -19.25 15.75
CA SER A 242 -14.74 -18.17 15.46
C SER A 242 -13.33 -18.51 15.94
N PHE A 243 -12.34 -18.29 15.06
CA PHE A 243 -10.93 -18.40 15.40
C PHE A 243 -10.46 -17.17 16.17
N SER A 244 -9.56 -17.38 17.14
CA SER A 244 -8.84 -16.29 17.77
C SER A 244 -7.92 -15.60 16.75
N PRO A 245 -7.66 -14.29 16.87
CA PRO A 245 -6.80 -13.56 15.93
C PRO A 245 -5.36 -14.08 15.87
N ASP A 246 -4.87 -14.72 16.95
CA ASP A 246 -3.56 -15.35 17.01
C ASP A 246 -3.56 -16.81 16.52
N GLY A 247 -4.72 -17.36 16.15
CA GLY A 247 -4.87 -18.70 15.58
C GLY A 247 -4.62 -19.84 16.56
N LYS A 248 -4.57 -19.58 17.87
CA LYS A 248 -4.32 -20.61 18.90
C LYS A 248 -5.58 -21.24 19.45
N PHE A 249 -6.70 -20.52 19.42
CA PHE A 249 -7.97 -20.97 19.97
C PHE A 249 -9.09 -20.91 18.94
N LEU A 250 -10.02 -21.85 19.07
CA LEU A 250 -11.31 -21.83 18.39
C LEU A 250 -12.40 -21.64 19.45
N ALA A 251 -13.33 -20.73 19.25
CA ALA A 251 -14.51 -20.60 20.10
C ALA A 251 -15.74 -21.09 19.34
N SER A 252 -16.60 -21.87 19.99
CA SER A 252 -17.87 -22.35 19.45
C SER A 252 -19.02 -21.98 20.39
N GLY A 253 -20.14 -21.51 19.82
CA GLY A 253 -21.35 -21.16 20.54
C GLY A 253 -22.50 -22.07 20.12
N SER A 254 -23.23 -22.59 21.11
CA SER A 254 -24.28 -23.59 20.89
C SER A 254 -25.63 -23.16 21.48
N LYS A 255 -26.67 -23.83 21.01
CA LYS A 255 -28.00 -23.84 21.58
C LYS A 255 -28.06 -24.42 23.00
N ASP A 256 -27.03 -25.16 23.43
CA ASP A 256 -26.87 -25.65 24.81
C ASP A 256 -26.56 -24.53 25.85
N CYS A 257 -26.64 -23.26 25.43
CA CYS A 257 -26.38 -22.06 26.22
C CYS A 257 -24.91 -21.91 26.68
N THR A 258 -23.98 -22.69 26.11
CA THR A 258 -22.56 -22.64 26.46
C THR A 258 -21.68 -22.23 25.28
N THR A 259 -20.61 -21.52 25.60
CA THR A 259 -19.52 -21.26 24.65
C THR A 259 -18.33 -22.12 25.03
N ILE A 260 -17.79 -22.90 24.11
CA ILE A 260 -16.60 -23.73 24.35
C ILE A 260 -15.40 -23.10 23.65
N ILE A 261 -14.26 -23.05 24.33
CA ILE A 261 -12.97 -22.67 23.77
C ILE A 261 -12.13 -23.94 23.61
N TRP A 262 -11.69 -24.18 22.38
CA TRP A 262 -10.85 -25.29 21.98
C TRP A 262 -9.43 -24.81 21.71
N ASP A 263 -8.43 -25.59 22.13
CA ASP A 263 -7.05 -25.39 21.74
C ASP A 263 -6.81 -26.02 20.37
N ILE A 264 -6.25 -25.27 19.42
CA ILE A 264 -6.06 -25.73 18.04
C ILE A 264 -4.85 -26.66 17.92
N THR A 265 -3.93 -26.62 18.89
CA THR A 265 -2.71 -27.42 18.84
C THR A 265 -2.98 -28.92 19.06
N ASP A 266 -3.94 -29.23 19.93
CA ASP A 266 -4.32 -30.60 20.28
C ASP A 266 -5.82 -30.92 20.06
N PHE A 267 -6.60 -29.93 19.60
CA PHE A 267 -8.05 -30.02 19.38
C PHE A 267 -8.84 -30.39 20.65
N GLN A 268 -8.35 -30.03 21.84
CA GLN A 268 -9.03 -30.32 23.10
C GLN A 268 -9.85 -29.14 23.63
N LEU A 269 -10.91 -29.49 24.39
CA LEU A 269 -11.71 -28.53 25.13
C LEU A 269 -10.87 -27.91 26.24
N LYS A 270 -10.63 -26.60 26.15
CA LYS A 270 -9.85 -25.84 27.14
C LYS A 270 -10.73 -25.20 28.20
N TYR A 271 -11.81 -24.56 27.77
CA TYR A 271 -12.75 -23.88 28.66
C TYR A 271 -14.19 -24.06 28.21
N ARG A 272 -15.10 -24.23 29.17
CA ARG A 272 -16.55 -24.17 28.94
C ARG A 272 -17.11 -22.96 29.68
N LEU A 273 -17.51 -21.95 28.93
CA LEU A 273 -18.11 -20.72 29.43
C LEU A 273 -19.61 -20.94 29.62
N ARG A 274 -20.03 -20.99 30.88
CA ARG A 274 -21.44 -21.08 31.29
C ARG A 274 -21.90 -19.75 31.85
N GLY A 275 -23.10 -19.31 31.47
CA GLY A 275 -23.69 -18.11 32.06
C GLY A 275 -24.79 -17.46 31.21
N HIS A 276 -24.91 -17.82 29.93
CA HIS A 276 -26.12 -17.55 29.17
C HIS A 276 -27.22 -18.54 29.57
N ILE A 277 -28.48 -18.11 29.49
CA ILE A 277 -29.66 -18.93 29.84
C ILE A 277 -30.47 -19.34 28.60
N ASP A 278 -30.01 -18.95 27.41
CA ASP A 278 -30.59 -19.31 26.12
C ASP A 278 -29.46 -19.42 25.07
N ALA A 279 -29.81 -19.92 23.88
CA ALA A 279 -28.92 -20.22 22.78
C ALA A 279 -27.99 -19.05 22.40
N ILE A 280 -26.73 -19.36 22.12
CA ILE A 280 -25.76 -18.38 21.62
C ILE A 280 -25.97 -18.19 20.12
N SER A 281 -26.37 -17.00 19.73
CA SER A 281 -26.64 -16.66 18.33
C SER A 281 -25.37 -16.22 17.58
N ASN A 282 -24.44 -15.54 18.27
CA ASN A 282 -23.18 -15.09 17.68
C ASN A 282 -22.07 -15.01 18.72
N LEU A 283 -20.82 -15.07 18.26
CA LEU A 283 -19.64 -14.83 19.08
C LEU A 283 -18.53 -14.14 18.28
N TYR A 284 -17.73 -13.32 18.94
CA TYR A 284 -16.64 -12.57 18.32
C TYR A 284 -15.43 -12.48 19.25
N TRP A 285 -14.24 -12.72 18.69
CA TRP A 285 -13.01 -12.41 19.39
C TRP A 285 -12.68 -10.92 19.34
N SER A 286 -12.18 -10.40 20.44
CA SER A 286 -11.49 -9.10 20.46
C SER A 286 -10.26 -9.13 19.55
N PRO A 287 -9.89 -8.00 18.90
CA PRO A 287 -8.73 -7.96 17.99
C PRO A 287 -7.39 -8.32 18.64
N ASN A 288 -7.29 -8.17 19.97
CA ASN A 288 -6.09 -8.52 20.74
C ASN A 288 -6.09 -9.99 21.22
N GLY A 289 -7.14 -10.76 20.94
CA GLY A 289 -7.27 -12.18 21.31
C GLY A 289 -7.47 -12.46 22.80
N LYS A 290 -7.70 -11.44 23.64
CA LYS A 290 -7.79 -11.63 25.10
C LYS A 290 -9.21 -11.83 25.61
N GLN A 291 -10.19 -11.39 24.83
CA GLN A 291 -11.61 -11.40 25.20
C GLN A 291 -12.47 -12.01 24.12
N ILE A 292 -13.58 -12.62 24.52
CA ILE A 292 -14.65 -13.09 23.65
C ILE A 292 -15.94 -12.37 24.01
N LEU A 293 -16.63 -11.86 23.01
CA LEU A 293 -17.98 -11.34 23.12
C LEU A 293 -18.96 -12.42 22.66
N THR A 294 -19.97 -12.73 23.46
CA THR A 294 -21.04 -13.67 23.11
C THR A 294 -22.39 -12.97 23.14
N CYS A 295 -23.20 -13.23 22.12
CA CYS A 295 -24.57 -12.75 22.01
C CYS A 295 -25.52 -13.95 22.10
N SER A 296 -26.56 -13.82 22.93
CA SER A 296 -27.53 -14.90 23.15
C SER A 296 -28.96 -14.42 22.93
N ASN A 297 -29.85 -15.38 22.65
CA ASN A 297 -31.29 -15.18 22.60
C ASN A 297 -31.88 -14.79 23.98
N ASP A 298 -31.11 -14.92 25.06
CA ASP A 298 -31.46 -14.44 26.41
C ASP A 298 -31.49 -12.91 26.54
N ARG A 299 -31.29 -12.20 25.42
CA ARG A 299 -31.26 -10.75 25.29
C ARG A 299 -30.08 -10.11 26.03
N THR A 300 -29.06 -10.89 26.34
CA THR A 300 -27.82 -10.40 26.95
C THR A 300 -26.62 -10.60 26.03
N ILE A 301 -25.64 -9.74 26.24
CA ILE A 301 -24.31 -9.86 25.67
C ILE A 301 -23.34 -10.05 26.84
N LYS A 302 -22.45 -11.03 26.74
CA LYS A 302 -21.42 -11.26 27.76
C LYS A 302 -20.04 -11.10 27.15
N LEU A 303 -19.16 -10.50 27.92
CA LEU A 303 -17.74 -10.36 27.61
C LEU A 303 -16.97 -11.29 28.55
N TRP A 304 -16.13 -12.15 27.98
CA TRP A 304 -15.37 -13.15 28.69
C TRP A 304 -13.89 -12.86 28.54
N ASP A 305 -13.18 -12.70 29.66
CA ASP A 305 -11.73 -12.59 29.66
C ASP A 305 -11.11 -14.00 29.57
N VAL A 306 -10.47 -14.32 28.45
CA VAL A 306 -9.88 -15.65 28.19
C VAL A 306 -8.46 -15.76 28.81
N MET A 307 -7.87 -14.64 29.20
CA MET A 307 -6.48 -14.54 29.68
C MET A 307 -6.35 -14.19 31.18
N VAL A 308 -7.37 -14.46 31.99
CA VAL A 308 -7.22 -14.38 33.46
C VAL A 308 -6.96 -15.78 33.99
N CYS A 309 -5.68 -16.14 34.05
CA CYS A 309 -5.21 -17.02 35.12
C CYS A 309 -5.50 -16.30 36.44
N ASN A 310 -6.37 -16.86 37.26
CA ASN A 310 -6.28 -16.72 38.71
C ASN A 310 -6.63 -18.08 39.32
N ASN A 311 -5.56 -18.76 39.73
CA ASN A 311 -5.43 -19.87 40.69
C ASN A 311 -6.33 -21.10 40.53
#